data_AF-A0A7S2BX04-F1
#
_entry.id   AF-A0A7S2BX04-F1
#
_cell.length_a   1.000
_cell.length_b   1.000
_cell.length_c   1.000
_cell.angle_alpha   90.00
_cell.angle_beta   90.00
_cell.angle_gamma   90.00
#
_symmetry.space_group_name_H-M   'P 1'
#
loop_
_entity.id
_entity.type
_entity.pdbx_description
1 polymer ?
#
loop_
_entity_poly.entity_id
_entity_poly.type
_entity_poly.pdbx_seq_one_letter_code
_entity_poly.pdbx_strand_id
1 'polypeptide(L)'
;TISEARDANAFTIADPVARFMAVNLPRRSGVLDLHFQSARTCVVVLEALLDQEMRDAPAGREGEARKVWVVTGTGHHTGNTHVKAGRLLEATEEWLGLSGYDFAHGKDGAGHVGAFAVYC
;
A
#
# COMPACT_ATOMS: atom_id res chain seq x y z
N THR A 1 6.62 -22.49 -1.38
CA THR A 1 5.66 -22.34 -2.48
C THR A 1 4.29 -22.03 -1.90
N ILE A 2 4.01 -20.76 -1.62
CA ILE A 2 2.73 -20.34 -1.02
C ILE A 2 2.31 -19.03 -1.70
N SER A 3 1.03 -18.97 -2.10
CA SER A 3 0.27 -17.79 -2.54
C SER A 3 0.36 -17.36 -4.01
N GLU A 4 -0.21 -18.16 -4.91
CA GLU A 4 -0.82 -17.60 -6.14
C GLU A 4 -2.31 -17.99 -6.26
N ALA A 5 -2.70 -19.16 -5.72
CA ALA A 5 -4.06 -19.67 -5.84
C ALA A 5 -5.09 -19.06 -4.87
N ARG A 6 -4.70 -18.24 -3.88
CA ARG A 6 -5.64 -17.65 -2.90
C ARG A 6 -6.31 -16.35 -3.38
N ASP A 7 -5.79 -15.69 -4.43
CA ASP A 7 -6.05 -14.26 -4.66
C ASP A 7 -7.02 -13.90 -5.79
N ALA A 8 -7.33 -14.81 -6.73
CA ALA A 8 -8.21 -14.47 -7.85
C ALA A 8 -9.65 -14.12 -7.41
N ASN A 9 -10.15 -14.77 -6.35
CA ASN A 9 -11.49 -14.50 -5.82
C ASN A 9 -11.60 -13.13 -5.13
N ALA A 10 -10.49 -12.53 -4.69
CA ALA A 10 -10.54 -11.21 -4.06
C ALA A 10 -11.10 -10.15 -5.02
N PHE A 11 -10.84 -10.28 -6.31
CA PHE A 11 -11.38 -9.38 -7.33
C PHE A 11 -12.90 -9.49 -7.52
N THR A 12 -13.54 -10.56 -7.02
CA THR A 12 -15.01 -10.70 -7.02
C THR A 12 -15.68 -9.83 -5.95
N ILE A 13 -14.93 -9.37 -4.94
CA ILE A 13 -15.41 -8.47 -3.90
C ILE A 13 -15.44 -7.05 -4.50
N ALA A 14 -16.63 -6.54 -4.80
CA ALA A 14 -16.80 -5.24 -5.44
C ALA A 14 -16.29 -4.08 -4.57
N ASP A 15 -16.62 -4.11 -3.27
CA ASP A 15 -16.25 -3.08 -2.32
C ASP A 15 -14.72 -3.05 -2.06
N PRO A 16 -14.04 -1.93 -2.34
CA PRO A 16 -12.58 -1.84 -2.19
C PRO A 16 -12.07 -2.13 -0.78
N VAL A 17 -12.79 -1.68 0.24
CA VAL A 17 -12.39 -1.84 1.64
C VAL A 17 -12.58 -3.29 2.07
N ALA A 18 -13.72 -3.91 1.74
CA ALA A 18 -13.96 -5.33 2.01
C ALA A 18 -12.95 -6.22 1.27
N ARG A 19 -12.61 -5.90 0.01
CA ARG A 19 -11.54 -6.59 -0.73
C ARG A 19 -10.20 -6.45 -0.01
N PHE A 20 -9.84 -5.23 0.39
CA PHE A 20 -8.62 -4.96 1.15
C PHE A 20 -8.58 -5.80 2.43
N MET A 21 -9.66 -5.81 3.21
CA MET A 21 -9.75 -6.58 4.44
C MET A 21 -9.62 -8.08 4.18
N ALA A 22 -10.24 -8.60 3.13
CA ALA A 22 -10.17 -10.03 2.81
C ALA A 22 -8.77 -10.50 2.42
N VAL A 23 -8.03 -9.72 1.62
CA VAL A 23 -6.68 -10.08 1.15
C VAL A 23 -5.59 -9.84 2.20
N ASN A 24 -5.79 -8.89 3.11
CA ASN A 24 -4.81 -8.53 4.13
C ASN A 24 -4.97 -9.32 5.44
N LEU A 25 -5.72 -10.44 5.45
CA LEU A 25 -5.88 -11.25 6.67
C LEU A 25 -4.81 -12.35 6.77
N PRO A 26 -4.15 -12.52 7.93
CA PRO A 26 -4.23 -11.68 9.13
C PRO A 26 -3.55 -10.31 8.94
N ARG A 27 -4.15 -9.25 9.49
CA ARG A 27 -3.62 -7.88 9.34
C ARG A 27 -2.39 -7.67 10.20
N ARG A 28 -1.41 -6.97 9.62
CA ARG A 28 -0.26 -6.44 10.36
C ARG A 28 -0.48 -4.94 10.60
N SER A 29 -0.60 -4.54 11.87
CA SER A 29 -0.73 -3.13 12.26
C SER A 29 0.43 -2.29 11.72
N GLY A 30 0.10 -1.07 11.26
CA GLY A 30 1.09 -0.18 10.66
C GLY A 30 1.53 -0.58 9.24
N VAL A 31 0.79 -1.49 8.58
CA VAL A 31 0.98 -1.83 7.16
C VAL A 31 -0.37 -1.83 6.44
N LEU A 32 -0.44 -1.07 5.34
CA LEU A 32 -1.53 -1.06 4.37
C LEU A 32 -1.01 -1.61 3.05
N ASP A 33 -1.27 -2.90 2.76
CA ASP A 33 -0.92 -3.50 1.46
C ASP A 33 -2.04 -3.32 0.43
N LEU A 34 -1.76 -2.48 -0.57
CA LEU A 34 -2.66 -2.07 -1.64
C LEU A 34 -2.42 -2.86 -2.93
N HIS A 35 -1.54 -3.88 -2.97
CA HIS A 35 -1.21 -4.63 -4.19
C HIS A 35 -2.44 -5.14 -4.98
N PHE A 36 -3.53 -5.47 -4.28
CA PHE A 36 -4.77 -5.97 -4.88
C PHE A 36 -5.79 -4.87 -5.21
N GLN A 37 -5.36 -3.60 -5.17
CA GLN A 37 -6.15 -2.46 -5.54
C GLN A 37 -5.72 -1.93 -6.91
N SER A 38 -6.67 -1.32 -7.60
CA SER A 38 -6.38 -0.47 -8.76
C SER A 38 -5.97 0.93 -8.31
N ALA A 39 -5.39 1.72 -9.21
CA ALA A 39 -5.11 3.14 -8.99
C ALA A 39 -6.34 3.96 -8.54
N ARG A 40 -7.55 3.54 -8.92
CA ARG A 40 -8.79 4.19 -8.47
C ARG A 40 -9.22 3.72 -7.09
N THR A 41 -9.12 2.42 -6.82
CA THR A 41 -9.65 1.83 -5.59
C THR A 41 -8.68 1.95 -4.41
N CYS A 42 -7.40 2.24 -4.66
CA CYS A 42 -6.44 2.50 -3.59
C CYS A 42 -6.81 3.77 -2.80
N VAL A 43 -7.25 4.83 -3.48
CA VAL A 43 -7.71 6.08 -2.87
C VAL A 43 -8.84 5.82 -1.87
N VAL A 44 -9.83 5.02 -2.27
CA VAL A 44 -10.96 4.66 -1.40
C VAL A 44 -10.49 3.94 -0.13
N VAL A 45 -9.49 3.06 -0.25
CA VAL A 45 -8.93 2.34 0.90
C VAL A 45 -8.12 3.27 1.80
N LEU A 46 -7.32 4.17 1.23
CA LEU A 46 -6.51 5.14 1.95
C LEU A 46 -7.39 6.12 2.74
N GLU A 47 -8.40 6.71 2.11
CA GLU A 47 -9.39 7.58 2.74
C GLU A 47 -10.09 6.91 3.93
N ALA A 48 -10.40 5.62 3.80
CA ALA A 48 -11.12 4.88 4.83
C ALA A 48 -10.23 4.47 6.01
N LEU A 49 -8.95 4.16 5.78
CA LEU A 49 -8.15 3.41 6.74
C LEU A 49 -6.87 4.09 7.22
N LEU A 50 -6.27 5.01 6.45
CA LEU A 50 -4.93 5.53 6.77
C LEU A 50 -4.89 6.27 8.11
N ASP A 51 -5.83 7.18 8.36
CA ASP A 51 -5.90 7.92 9.62
C ASP A 51 -6.11 7.02 10.85
N GLN A 52 -6.88 5.94 10.69
CA GLN A 52 -7.07 4.97 11.76
C GLN A 52 -5.78 4.17 11.99
N GLU A 53 -5.14 3.70 10.93
CA GLU A 53 -3.86 2.99 11.05
C GLU A 53 -2.76 3.88 11.62
N MET A 54 -2.70 5.17 11.30
CA MET A 54 -1.74 6.10 11.88
C MET A 54 -1.98 6.30 13.38
N ARG A 55 -3.24 6.38 13.81
CA ARG A 55 -3.60 6.44 15.23
C ARG A 55 -3.28 5.17 15.99
N ASP A 56 -3.29 4.02 15.32
CA ASP A 56 -3.07 2.69 15.92
C ASP A 56 -1.67 2.11 15.69
N ALA A 57 -0.85 2.74 14.82
CA ALA A 57 0.47 2.23 14.44
C ALA A 57 1.35 1.92 15.66
N PRO A 58 2.10 0.82 15.69
CA PRO A 58 3.00 0.58 16.80
C PRO A 58 4.02 1.72 16.94
N ALA A 59 4.47 1.99 18.16
CA ALA A 59 5.63 2.85 18.37
C ALA A 59 6.81 2.29 17.55
N GLY A 60 7.55 3.19 16.91
CA GLY A 60 8.79 2.83 16.22
C GLY A 60 9.85 2.32 17.22
N ARG A 61 11.05 2.04 16.70
CA ARG A 61 12.21 1.88 17.59
C ARG A 61 12.46 3.19 18.34
N GLU A 62 13.16 3.11 19.47
CA GLU A 62 13.56 4.30 20.21
C GLU A 62 14.32 5.27 19.29
N GLY A 63 13.85 6.51 19.22
CA GLY A 63 14.38 7.54 18.32
C GLY A 63 13.85 7.51 16.87
N GLU A 64 12.98 6.57 16.50
CA GLU A 64 12.30 6.57 15.21
C GLU A 64 10.91 7.20 15.29
N ALA A 65 10.58 8.06 14.31
CA ALA A 65 9.22 8.54 14.11
C ALA A 65 8.26 7.37 13.84
N ARG A 66 7.06 7.47 14.41
CA ARG A 66 5.96 6.54 14.14
C ARG A 66 5.58 6.65 12.66
N LYS A 67 5.31 5.51 12.02
CA LYS A 67 4.98 5.47 10.60
C LYS A 67 4.06 4.30 10.25
N VAL A 68 3.28 4.50 9.20
CA VAL A 68 2.51 3.45 8.52
C VAL A 68 3.19 3.16 7.18
N TRP A 69 3.39 1.88 6.87
CA TRP A 69 3.87 1.46 5.57
C TRP A 69 2.69 1.29 4.62
N VAL A 70 2.65 2.09 3.56
CA VAL A 70 1.71 1.92 2.45
C VAL A 70 2.43 1.19 1.34
N VAL A 71 2.06 -0.06 1.07
CA VAL A 71 2.71 -0.91 0.07
C VAL A 71 1.86 -0.93 -1.19
N THR A 72 2.43 -0.48 -2.31
CA THR A 72 1.79 -0.52 -3.64
C THR A 72 2.29 -1.67 -4.49
N GLY A 73 3.30 -2.37 -3.96
CA GLY A 73 3.90 -3.52 -4.58
C GLY A 73 5.18 -3.27 -5.33
N THR A 74 5.92 -4.34 -5.59
CA THR A 74 7.12 -4.24 -6.43
C THR A 74 6.65 -4.07 -7.87
N GLY A 75 7.18 -3.11 -8.62
CA GLY A 75 6.83 -2.85 -10.02
C GLY A 75 7.11 -4.00 -11.02
N HIS A 76 7.10 -5.25 -10.58
CA HIS A 76 7.34 -6.47 -11.36
C HIS A 76 6.16 -6.94 -12.22
N HIS A 77 5.04 -6.21 -12.26
CA HIS A 77 3.98 -6.44 -13.24
C HIS A 77 4.28 -5.71 -14.55
N THR A 78 5.38 -6.05 -15.22
CA THR A 78 5.50 -6.25 -16.68
C THR A 78 6.97 -6.31 -17.07
N GLY A 79 7.43 -7.46 -17.56
CA GLY A 79 8.58 -7.50 -18.44
C GLY A 79 8.31 -6.69 -19.70
N ASN A 80 9.31 -5.91 -20.14
CA ASN A 80 9.46 -5.41 -21.51
C ASN A 80 8.34 -4.57 -22.13
N THR A 81 7.74 -3.64 -21.40
CA THR A 81 7.22 -2.43 -22.06
C THR A 81 7.62 -1.19 -21.28
N HIS A 82 7.93 -0.13 -22.02
CA HIS A 82 8.45 1.16 -21.59
C HIS A 82 7.42 1.97 -20.77
N VAL A 83 6.77 1.33 -19.80
CA VAL A 83 5.66 1.89 -19.02
C VAL A 83 6.23 2.38 -17.69
N LYS A 84 5.96 3.66 -17.45
CA LYS A 84 6.18 4.47 -16.26
C LYS A 84 5.83 3.69 -14.98
N ALA A 85 6.36 4.15 -13.85
CA ALA A 85 6.04 3.64 -12.51
C ALA A 85 4.60 3.10 -12.42
N GLY A 86 4.42 1.91 -11.83
CA GLY A 86 3.12 1.24 -11.82
C GLY A 86 2.03 2.20 -11.37
N ARG A 87 0.92 2.31 -12.12
CA ARG A 87 -0.15 3.31 -11.91
C ARG A 87 -0.65 3.41 -10.46
N LEU A 88 -0.54 2.33 -9.69
CA LEU A 88 -0.87 2.30 -8.27
C LEU A 88 0.12 3.10 -7.41
N LEU A 89 1.42 3.04 -7.69
CA LEU A 89 2.46 3.84 -7.02
C LEU A 89 2.22 5.33 -7.28
N GLU A 90 2.05 5.72 -8.54
CA GLU A 90 1.80 7.12 -8.95
C GLU A 90 0.53 7.68 -8.29
N ALA A 91 -0.59 6.94 -8.34
CA ALA A 91 -1.84 7.38 -7.73
C ALA A 91 -1.76 7.49 -6.20
N THR A 92 -0.98 6.61 -5.57
CA THR A 92 -0.77 6.64 -4.11
C THR A 92 0.09 7.85 -3.72
N GLU A 93 1.18 8.11 -4.44
CA GLU A 93 2.05 9.27 -4.22
C GLU A 93 1.27 10.58 -4.39
N GLU A 94 0.52 10.71 -5.49
CA GLU A 94 -0.30 11.89 -5.78
C GLU A 94 -1.31 12.14 -4.67
N TRP A 95 -2.05 11.10 -4.25
CA TRP A 95 -3.06 11.24 -3.21
C TRP A 95 -2.45 11.60 -1.85
N LEU A 96 -1.32 10.98 -1.46
CA LEU A 96 -0.64 11.31 -0.21
C LEU A 96 -0.17 12.78 -0.19
N GLY A 97 0.41 13.24 -1.31
CA GLY A 97 0.88 14.62 -1.44
C GLY A 97 -0.27 15.65 -1.42
N LEU A 98 -1.35 15.38 -2.16
CA LEU A 98 -2.53 16.26 -2.17
C LEU A 98 -3.26 16.28 -0.82
N SER A 99 -3.22 15.19 -0.07
CA SER A 99 -3.83 15.07 1.25
C SER A 99 -2.95 15.63 2.38
N GLY A 100 -1.74 16.10 2.07
CA GLY A 100 -0.85 16.78 3.02
C GLY A 100 -0.10 15.84 3.98
N TYR A 101 0.00 14.55 3.64
CA TYR A 101 0.80 13.62 4.44
C TYR A 101 2.31 13.84 4.20
N ASP A 102 3.10 13.70 5.27
CA ASP A 102 4.55 13.58 5.14
C ASP A 102 4.93 12.11 4.91
N PHE A 103 5.73 11.86 3.87
CA PHE A 103 6.10 10.50 3.51
C PHE A 103 7.45 10.40 2.80
N ALA A 104 8.06 9.22 2.88
CA ALA A 104 9.27 8.87 2.17
C ALA A 104 9.09 7.59 1.34
N HIS A 105 9.81 7.49 0.22
CA HIS A 105 9.82 6.28 -0.61
C HIS A 105 10.52 5.10 0.08
N GLY A 106 9.80 3.99 0.22
CA GLY A 106 10.32 2.69 0.60
C GLY A 106 10.89 1.94 -0.61
N LYS A 107 12.13 1.45 -0.47
CA LYS A 107 12.82 0.66 -1.50
C LYS A 107 13.02 -0.78 -1.03
N ASP A 108 12.94 -1.71 -1.96
CA ASP A 108 13.36 -3.10 -1.74
C ASP A 108 14.90 -3.21 -1.70
N GLY A 109 15.42 -4.41 -1.41
CA GLY A 109 16.86 -4.67 -1.38
C GLY A 109 17.57 -4.50 -2.73
N ALA A 110 16.83 -4.44 -3.84
CA ALA A 110 17.32 -4.17 -5.18
C ALA A 110 17.21 -2.68 -5.58
N GLY A 111 16.66 -1.84 -4.70
CA GLY A 111 16.49 -0.40 -4.92
C GLY A 111 15.20 0.01 -5.62
N HIS A 112 14.27 -0.93 -5.90
CA HIS A 112 12.99 -0.61 -6.52
C HIS A 112 12.04 0.01 -5.50
N VAL A 113 11.35 1.07 -5.92
CA VAL A 113 10.30 1.71 -5.12
C VAL A 113 9.01 0.91 -5.26
N GLY A 114 8.41 0.56 -4.13
CA GLY A 114 7.14 -0.18 -4.08
C GLY A 114 6.32 0.07 -2.82
N ALA A 115 6.72 1.05 -2.01
CA ALA A 115 6.06 1.41 -0.78
C ALA A 115 6.36 2.87 -0.39
N PHE A 116 5.58 3.38 0.54
CA PHE A 116 5.79 4.67 1.20
C PHE A 116 5.81 4.46 2.71
N ALA A 117 6.73 5.13 3.40
CA ALA A 117 6.68 5.32 4.83
C ALA A 117 5.95 6.64 5.11
N VAL A 118 4.72 6.57 5.61
CA VAL A 118 3.90 7.74 5.96
C VAL A 118 4.06 8.04 7.44
N TYR A 119 4.50 9.24 7.79
CA TYR A 119 4.85 9.61 9.16
C TYR A 119 3.64 10.13 9.95
N CYS A 120 3.52 9.69 11.21
CA CYS A 120 2.42 10.06 12.12
C CYS A 120 2.76 11.23 13.03
#